data_AF-A0A2N1W900-F1
#
_entry.id   AF-A0A2N1W900-F1
#
_cell.length_a   1.000
_cell.length_b   1.000
_cell.length_c   1.000
_cell.angle_alpha   90.00
_cell.angle_beta   90.00
_cell.angle_gamma   90.00
#
_symmetry.space_group_name_H-M   'P 1'
#
loop_
_entity.id
_entity.type
_entity.pdbx_description
1 polymer ?
#
loop_
_entity_poly.entity_id
_entity_poly.type
_entity_poly.pdbx_seq_one_letter_code
_entity_poly.pdbx_strand_id
1 'polypeptide(L)' 'MSDDDDIVRRRLGNQSLRGTVLDVPQDVVGRLVAVQAQDPGPAKWSIGRRMTRATEAQLDRAYADGAILRTHVLRPTWH' A
#
# COMPACT_ATOMS: atom_id res chain seq x y z
N MET A 1 11.87 18.91 -19.69
CA MET A 1 11.35 18.08 -18.58
C MET A 1 12.25 18.41 -17.40
N SER A 2 11.71 19.00 -16.34
CA SER A 2 12.52 19.39 -15.17
C SER A 2 13.02 18.15 -14.44
N ASP A 3 14.12 18.25 -13.69
CA ASP A 3 14.57 17.20 -12.76
C ASP A 3 13.45 16.83 -11.77
N ASP A 4 12.64 17.80 -11.37
CA ASP A 4 11.47 17.59 -10.51
C ASP A 4 10.44 16.66 -11.15
N ASP A 5 10.20 16.79 -12.47
CA ASP A 5 9.26 15.94 -13.19
C ASP A 5 9.74 14.48 -13.22
N ASP A 6 11.06 14.25 -13.32
CA ASP A 6 11.63 12.91 -13.28
C ASP A 6 11.45 12.27 -11.90
N ILE A 7 11.76 13.01 -10.83
CA ILE A 7 11.57 12.53 -9.46
C ILE A 7 10.12 12.16 -9.20
N VAL A 8 9.16 13.00 -9.63
CA VAL A 8 7.73 12.71 -9.47
C VAL A 8 7.35 11.42 -10.20
N ARG A 9 7.76 11.25 -11.46
CA ARG A 9 7.46 10.01 -12.20
C ARG A 9 8.04 8.77 -11.53
N ARG A 10 9.29 8.86 -11.07
CA ARG A 10 9.97 7.74 -10.38
C ARG A 10 9.28 7.41 -9.06
N ARG A 11 8.86 8.41 -8.28
CA ARG A 11 8.12 8.19 -7.03
C ARG A 11 6.77 7.52 -7.28
N LEU A 12 6.01 7.99 -8.26
CA LEU A 12 4.72 7.39 -8.62
C LEU A 12 4.87 5.94 -9.09
N GLY A 13 5.90 5.63 -9.88
CA GLY A 13 6.23 4.26 -10.30
C GLY A 13 6.66 3.37 -9.14
N ASN A 14 7.56 3.86 -8.29
CA ASN A 14 8.06 3.11 -7.13
C ASN A 14 6.95 2.80 -6.11
N GLN A 15 5.95 3.66 -6.00
CA GLN A 15 4.79 3.46 -5.13
C GLN A 15 3.63 2.72 -5.82
N SER A 16 3.82 2.16 -7.01
CA SER A 16 2.78 1.44 -7.78
C SER A 16 1.50 2.27 -8.03
N LEU A 17 1.65 3.60 -8.10
CA LEU A 17 0.56 4.50 -8.50
C LEU A 17 0.52 4.69 -10.02
N ARG A 18 1.58 4.29 -10.72
CA ARG A 18 1.68 4.29 -12.18
C ARG A 18 2.52 3.09 -12.64
N GLY A 19 2.12 2.44 -13.73
CA GLY A 19 2.85 1.29 -14.28
C GLY A 19 2.47 -0.02 -13.58
N THR A 20 3.45 -0.77 -13.06
CA THR A 20 3.24 -2.07 -12.42
C THR A 20 2.33 -1.96 -11.20
N VAL A 21 1.16 -2.56 -11.34
CA VAL A 21 0.21 -2.83 -10.25
C VAL A 21 0.48 -4.22 -9.68
N LEU A 22 0.13 -4.42 -8.42
CA LEU A 22 0.33 -5.67 -7.68
C LEU A 22 -0.98 -6.45 -7.57
N ASP A 23 -0.92 -7.76 -7.33
CA ASP A 23 -2.14 -8.58 -7.35
C ASP A 23 -2.67 -8.93 -5.96
N VAL A 24 -1.83 -8.86 -4.92
CA VAL A 24 -2.20 -9.22 -3.54
C VAL A 24 -1.81 -8.14 -2.52
N PRO A 25 -2.57 -7.97 -1.41
CA PRO A 25 -2.36 -6.89 -0.44
C PRO A 25 -0.97 -6.89 0.21
N GLN A 26 -0.45 -8.06 0.58
CA GLN A 26 0.84 -8.20 1.25
C GLN A 26 2.02 -7.74 0.38
N ASP A 27 1.93 -7.86 -0.93
CA ASP A 27 2.96 -7.36 -1.84
C ASP A 27 2.99 -5.82 -1.84
N VAL A 28 1.81 -5.19 -1.73
CA VAL A 28 1.71 -3.72 -1.63
C VAL A 28 2.35 -3.25 -0.34
N VAL A 29 2.00 -3.88 0.79
CA VAL A 29 2.57 -3.55 2.10
C VAL A 29 4.08 -3.78 2.10
N GLY A 30 4.55 -4.91 1.57
CA GLY A 30 5.98 -5.23 1.47
C GLY A 30 6.75 -4.22 0.61
N ARG A 31 6.17 -3.78 -0.51
CA ARG A 31 6.78 -2.75 -1.37
C ARG A 31 6.87 -1.39 -0.70
N LEU A 32 5.88 -1.03 0.12
CA LEU A 32 5.84 0.24 0.86
C LEU A 32 6.55 0.16 2.21
N VAL A 33 7.04 -1.02 2.61
CA VAL A 33 7.57 -1.37 3.94
C VAL A 33 6.52 -1.35 5.05
N ALA A 34 5.69 -0.30 5.11
CA ALA A 34 4.57 -0.17 6.03
C ALA A 34 3.54 0.81 5.45
N VAL A 35 2.27 0.65 5.83
CA VAL A 35 1.18 1.58 5.46
C VAL A 35 0.54 2.09 6.72
N GLN A 36 0.49 3.40 6.91
CA GLN A 36 -0.13 3.99 8.10
C GLN A 36 -1.63 3.61 8.16
N ALA A 37 -2.07 3.00 9.26
CA ALA A 37 -3.39 2.38 9.42
C ALA A 37 -4.08 2.75 10.75
N GLN A 38 -3.98 4.02 11.15
CA GLN A 38 -4.70 4.55 12.33
C GLN A 38 -6.21 4.44 12.13
N ASP A 39 -6.65 4.75 10.91
CA ASP A 39 -7.97 4.44 10.40
C ASP A 39 -7.85 3.31 9.35
N PRO A 40 -8.47 2.13 9.57
CA PRO A 40 -8.43 1.01 8.65
C PRO A 40 -9.01 1.31 7.25
N GLY A 41 -10.03 2.16 7.14
CA GLY A 41 -10.71 2.41 5.85
C GLY A 41 -9.79 3.04 4.80
N PRO A 42 -9.16 4.19 5.11
CA PRO A 42 -8.16 4.82 4.24
C PRO A 42 -6.95 3.92 3.94
N ALA A 43 -6.51 3.11 4.91
CA ALA A 43 -5.41 2.17 4.69
C ALA A 43 -5.78 1.11 3.65
N LYS A 44 -6.96 0.48 3.78
CA LYS A 44 -7.48 -0.48 2.80
C LYS A 44 -7.62 0.15 1.42
N TRP A 45 -8.20 1.34 1.34
CA TRP A 45 -8.34 2.07 0.07
C TRP A 45 -6.98 2.34 -0.59
N SER A 46 -5.99 2.81 0.19
CA SER A 46 -4.64 3.10 -0.30
C SER A 46 -3.94 1.84 -0.84
N ILE A 47 -4.08 0.71 -0.14
CA ILE A 47 -3.56 -0.59 -0.61
C ILE A 47 -4.26 -1.00 -1.91
N GLY A 48 -5.59 -0.99 -1.92
CA GLY A 48 -6.38 -1.41 -3.08
C GLY A 48 -6.12 -0.58 -4.34
N ARG A 49 -5.83 0.73 -4.20
CA ARG A 49 -5.52 1.63 -5.32
C ARG A 49 -4.24 1.25 -6.09
N ARG A 50 -3.36 0.47 -5.46
CA ARG A 50 -2.08 -0.02 -6.01
C ARG A 50 -2.18 -1.45 -6.55
N MET A 51 -3.38 -2.03 -6.54
CA MET A 51 -3.64 -3.38 -7.03
C MET A 51 -4.43 -3.38 -8.35
N THR A 52 -4.28 -4.45 -9.12
CA THR A 52 -4.96 -4.61 -10.42
C THR A 52 -6.49 -4.70 -10.29
N ARG A 53 -6.98 -5.51 -9.34
CA ARG A 53 -8.42 -5.80 -9.15
C ARG A 53 -8.76 -5.96 -7.66
N ALA A 54 -8.45 -4.93 -6.86
CA ALA A 54 -8.71 -4.96 -5.43
C ALA A 54 -10.19 -5.14 -5.09
N THR A 55 -10.46 -5.97 -4.10
CA THR A 55 -11.75 -6.07 -3.43
C THR A 55 -11.51 -5.96 -1.92
N GLU A 56 -12.46 -5.37 -1.19
CA GLU A 56 -12.33 -5.25 0.26
C GLU A 56 -12.18 -6.64 0.93
N ALA A 57 -12.90 -7.64 0.42
CA ALA A 57 -12.81 -9.03 0.89
C ALA A 57 -11.42 -9.68 0.71
N GLN A 58 -10.60 -9.23 -0.26
CA GLN A 58 -9.21 -9.69 -0.35
C GLN A 58 -8.34 -9.09 0.75
N LEU A 59 -8.55 -7.81 1.08
CA LEU A 59 -7.80 -7.14 2.13
C LEU A 59 -8.18 -7.67 3.52
N ASP A 60 -9.48 -7.89 3.75
CA ASP A 60 -9.98 -8.46 4.99
C ASP A 60 -9.44 -9.87 5.24
N ARG A 61 -9.41 -10.71 4.19
CA ARG A 61 -8.79 -12.04 4.29
C ARG A 61 -7.30 -11.97 4.55
N ALA A 62 -6.56 -11.12 3.84
CA ALA A 62 -5.12 -10.98 4.10
C ALA A 62 -4.82 -10.57 5.55
N TYR A 63 -5.66 -9.73 6.15
CA TYR A 63 -5.55 -9.36 7.55
C TYR A 63 -5.94 -10.51 8.49
N ALA A 64 -7.08 -11.16 8.24
CA ALA A 64 -7.57 -12.27 9.07
C ALA A 64 -6.62 -13.47 9.07
N ASP A 65 -5.99 -13.76 7.93
CA ASP A 65 -5.03 -14.85 7.75
C ASP A 65 -3.62 -14.50 8.28
N GLY A 66 -3.41 -13.26 8.72
CA GLY A 66 -2.11 -12.78 9.22
C GLY A 66 -1.06 -12.52 8.13
N ALA A 67 -1.44 -12.54 6.86
CA ALA A 67 -0.56 -12.19 5.74
C ALA A 67 -0.14 -10.71 5.78
N ILE A 68 -0.99 -9.86 6.35
CA ILE A 68 -0.64 -8.49 6.76
C ILE A 68 -1.00 -8.31 8.24
N LEU A 69 -0.16 -7.57 8.97
CA LEU A 69 -0.34 -7.28 10.39
C LEU A 69 -0.52 -5.79 10.60
N ARG A 70 -1.30 -5.43 11.62
CA ARG A 70 -1.47 -4.05 12.07
C ARG A 70 -0.81 -3.89 13.44
N THR A 71 0.22 -3.05 13.54
CA THR A 71 1.06 -2.90 14.73
C THR A 71 1.63 -1.49 14.87
N HIS A 72 2.20 -1.17 16.04
CA HIS A 72 2.90 0.08 16.28
C HIS A 72 4.38 -0.06 15.88
N VAL A 73 4.83 0.75 14.92
CA VAL A 73 6.23 0.71 14.44
C VAL A 73 6.85 2.10 14.28
N LEU A 74 6.41 2.89 13.31
CA LEU A 74 7.03 4.18 12.98
C LEU A 74 6.31 5.30 13.74
N ARG A 75 7.06 6.06 14.56
CA ARG A 75 6.54 7.22 15.33
C ARG A 75 5.18 6.93 16.00
N PRO A 76 5.20 6.14 17.07
CA PRO A 76 4.26 5.09 17.49
C PRO A 76 2.80 5.13 16.96
N THR A 77 2.56 5.30 15.66
CA THR A 77 1.21 5.15 15.09
C THR A 77 0.97 3.71 14.61
N TRP A 78 -0.31 3.36 14.48
CA TRP A 78 -0.69 2.11 13.82
C TRP A 78 -0.26 2.14 12.35
N HIS A 79 0.43 1.07 11.95
CA HIS A 79 0.71 0.72 10.57
C HIS A 79 0.19 -0.70 10.33
#